data_AF-A0A7Y5N2R4-F1
#
_entry.id   AF-A0A7Y5N2R4-F1
#
_cell.length_a   1.000
_cell.length_b   1.000
_cell.length_c   1.000
_cell.angle_alpha   90.00
_cell.angle_beta   90.00
_cell.angle_gamma   90.00
#
_symmetry.space_group_name_H-M   'P 1'
#
loop_
_entity.id
_entity.type
_entity.pdbx_description
1 polymer ?
#
loop_
_entity_poly.entity_id
_entity_poly.type
_entity_poly.pdbx_seq_one_letter_code
_entity_poly.pdbx_strand_id
1 'polypeptide(L)'
;MHRASYLISLLSLLLLLGCATPAERAEKLFKDGQYEEVISRYPQEPAAVKAKEALATKYLKEGAYEKVMTEFADTPMAFEARVRFAEKLLSEGKFEEVIDKYDDTPAAIKARELAAQALYDAGRVSEAARDYPQTPAGSMAREELARAEFDRIMTFKSPQERRKALEDFVTNSLYAGTGPHTSAQYELAKMDGLKLPGNF
;
A
#
# COMPACT_ATOMS: atom_id res chain seq x y z
N MET A 1 25.85 77.97 5.88
CA MET A 1 25.66 76.66 5.22
C MET A 1 25.80 75.52 6.23
N HIS A 2 24.89 75.32 7.20
CA HIS A 2 24.96 74.18 8.15
C HIS A 2 23.58 73.86 8.77
N ARG A 3 22.59 73.48 7.96
CA ARG A 3 21.28 73.04 8.50
C ARG A 3 20.63 71.85 7.78
N ALA A 4 21.37 71.14 6.92
CA ALA A 4 20.81 70.04 6.11
C ALA A 4 21.33 68.63 6.45
N SER A 5 22.22 68.46 7.44
CA SER A 5 22.81 67.14 7.75
C SER A 5 22.22 66.41 8.96
N TYR A 6 21.32 67.02 9.74
CA TYR A 6 20.73 66.37 10.92
C TYR A 6 19.39 65.68 10.67
N LEU A 7 18.74 65.94 9.52
CA LEU A 7 17.45 65.35 9.18
C LEU A 7 17.54 63.95 8.53
N ILE A 8 18.70 63.60 7.96
CA ILE A 8 18.91 62.25 7.40
C ILE A 8 19.29 61.24 8.50
N SER A 9 19.94 61.71 9.59
CA SER A 9 20.34 60.84 10.70
C SER A 9 19.17 60.42 11.60
N LEU A 10 18.08 61.20 11.66
CA LEU A 10 16.89 60.85 12.45
C LEU A 10 15.96 59.83 11.74
N LEU A 11 16.02 59.74 10.41
CA LEU A 11 15.23 58.76 9.67
C LEU A 11 15.85 57.35 9.73
N SER A 12 17.17 57.26 9.95
CA SER A 12 17.87 56.00 10.20
C SER A 12 17.76 55.50 11.66
N LEU A 13 17.39 56.39 12.60
CA LEU A 13 17.25 56.04 14.02
C LEU A 13 15.83 55.54 14.39
N LEU A 14 14.81 55.84 13.58
CA LEU A 14 13.43 55.34 13.75
C LEU A 14 13.25 53.89 13.27
N LEU A 15 14.24 53.30 12.60
CA LEU A 15 14.27 51.88 12.24
C LEU A 15 14.87 50.97 13.34
N LEU A 16 15.30 51.55 14.47
CA LEU A 16 15.90 50.82 15.60
C LEU A 16 14.96 50.68 16.82
N LEU A 17 13.67 51.05 16.68
CA LEU A 17 12.65 50.87 17.71
C LEU A 17 11.80 49.61 17.45
N GLY A 18 12.35 48.45 17.85
CA GLY A 18 11.60 47.37 18.49
C GLY A 18 10.54 46.60 17.70
N CYS A 19 10.54 46.61 16.37
CA CYS A 19 9.64 45.75 15.60
C CYS A 19 10.33 44.41 15.32
N ALA A 20 10.00 43.38 16.11
CA ALA A 20 10.45 42.00 15.84
C ALA A 20 10.24 41.66 14.36
N THR A 21 11.23 41.01 13.74
CA THR A 21 11.16 40.58 12.34
C THR A 21 10.05 39.55 12.13
N PRO A 22 9.54 39.36 10.90
CA PRO A 22 8.57 38.29 10.62
C PRO A 22 9.04 36.92 11.12
N ALA A 23 10.31 36.58 10.91
CA ALA A 23 10.93 35.37 11.44
C ALA A 23 10.88 35.28 12.97
N GLU A 24 11.22 36.34 13.70
CA GLU A 24 11.17 36.37 15.17
C GLU A 24 9.73 36.26 15.70
N ARG A 25 8.75 36.88 15.01
CA ARG A 25 7.33 36.75 15.36
C ARG A 25 6.84 35.34 15.12
N ALA A 26 7.16 34.75 13.98
CA ALA A 26 6.81 33.38 13.64
C ALA A 26 7.41 32.38 14.65
N GLU A 27 8.69 32.56 15.02
CA GLU A 27 9.36 31.72 16.02
C GLU A 27 8.74 31.87 17.41
N LYS A 28 8.34 33.09 17.81
CA LYS A 28 7.62 33.30 19.07
C LYS A 28 6.28 32.57 19.08
N LEU A 29 5.45 32.76 18.05
CA LEU A 29 4.16 32.07 17.92
C LEU A 29 4.32 30.55 17.91
N PHE A 30 5.36 30.04 17.25
CA PHE A 30 5.68 28.62 17.25
C PHE A 30 5.99 28.11 18.66
N LYS A 31 6.82 28.84 19.44
CA LYS A 31 7.13 28.48 20.83
C LYS A 31 5.90 28.53 21.74
N ASP A 32 4.98 29.46 21.47
CA ASP A 32 3.70 29.59 22.18
C ASP A 32 2.66 28.53 21.74
N GLY A 33 3.02 27.63 20.80
CA GLY A 33 2.16 26.56 20.32
C GLY A 33 1.07 27.01 19.33
N GLN A 34 1.15 28.24 18.83
CA GLN A 34 0.16 28.84 17.92
C GLN A 34 0.43 28.46 16.46
N TYR A 35 0.50 27.16 16.19
CA TYR A 35 0.99 26.62 14.92
C TYR A 35 0.14 27.04 13.72
N GLU A 36 -1.19 27.02 13.84
CA GLU A 36 -2.10 27.45 12.77
C GLU A 36 -1.86 28.93 12.41
N GLU A 37 -1.60 29.77 13.42
CA GLU A 37 -1.31 31.19 13.20
C GLU A 37 0.05 31.39 12.52
N VAL A 38 1.08 30.60 12.90
CA VAL A 38 2.39 30.61 12.22
C VAL A 38 2.21 30.29 10.73
N ILE A 39 1.50 29.21 10.40
CA ILE A 39 1.30 28.76 9.03
C ILE A 39 0.50 29.79 8.22
N SER A 40 -0.57 30.34 8.80
CA SER A 40 -1.44 31.29 8.10
C SER A 40 -0.77 32.64 7.86
N ARG A 41 -0.01 33.15 8.83
CA ARG A 41 0.55 34.51 8.78
C ARG A 41 1.96 34.58 8.22
N TYR A 42 2.73 33.50 8.36
CA TYR A 42 4.14 33.46 8.00
C TYR A 42 4.49 32.20 7.16
N PRO A 43 3.75 31.89 6.07
CA PRO A 43 3.90 30.63 5.34
C PRO A 43 5.28 30.40 4.71
N GLN A 44 6.06 31.47 4.52
CA GLN A 44 7.40 31.41 3.93
C GLN A 44 8.52 31.27 4.97
N GLU A 45 8.20 31.41 6.26
CA GLU A 45 9.20 31.34 7.32
C GLU A 45 9.50 29.89 7.69
N PRO A 46 10.75 29.54 8.06
CA PRO A 46 11.09 28.19 8.50
C PRO A 46 10.23 27.67 9.66
N ALA A 47 9.73 28.57 10.51
CA ALA A 47 8.81 28.23 11.60
C ALA A 47 7.48 27.64 11.10
N ALA A 48 7.00 28.00 9.91
CA ALA A 48 5.77 27.45 9.34
C ALA A 48 5.93 25.98 8.94
N VAL A 49 7.10 25.57 8.45
CA VAL A 49 7.40 24.15 8.18
C VAL A 49 7.34 23.35 9.49
N LYS A 50 8.03 23.82 10.54
CA LYS A 50 7.98 23.19 11.87
C LYS A 50 6.57 23.15 12.44
N ALA A 51 5.79 24.21 12.27
CA ALA A 51 4.40 24.30 12.72
C ALA A 51 3.52 23.27 12.03
N LYS A 52 3.66 23.10 10.70
CA LYS A 52 2.96 22.05 9.94
C LYS A 52 3.31 20.66 10.48
N GLU A 53 4.58 20.38 10.69
CA GLU A 53 5.04 19.09 11.23
C GLU A 53 4.50 18.85 12.65
N ALA A 54 4.50 19.87 13.51
CA ALA A 54 3.96 19.76 14.86
C ALA A 54 2.45 19.45 14.86
N LEU A 55 1.67 20.12 13.99
CA LEU A 55 0.25 19.83 13.83
C LEU A 55 -0.02 18.46 13.24
N ALA A 56 0.71 18.08 12.18
CA ALA A 56 0.58 16.75 11.59
C ALA A 56 0.88 15.65 12.61
N THR A 57 1.92 15.83 13.44
CA THR A 57 2.25 14.91 14.55
C THR A 57 1.13 14.82 15.58
N LYS A 58 0.53 15.96 15.94
CA LYS A 58 -0.60 16.02 16.88
C LYS A 58 -1.79 15.24 16.32
N TYR A 59 -2.22 15.54 15.10
CA TYR A 59 -3.35 14.88 14.46
C TYR A 59 -3.12 13.39 14.24
N LEU A 60 -1.89 12.99 13.90
CA LEU A 60 -1.51 11.58 13.79
C LEU A 60 -1.70 10.83 15.12
N LYS A 61 -1.30 11.44 16.25
CA LYS A 61 -1.49 10.85 17.59
C LYS A 61 -2.96 10.78 18.01
N GLU A 62 -3.76 11.74 17.57
CA GLU A 62 -5.21 11.78 17.81
C GLU A 62 -6.00 10.82 16.91
N GLY A 63 -5.34 10.15 15.95
CA GLY A 63 -5.99 9.24 15.01
C GLY A 63 -6.72 9.94 13.86
N ALA A 64 -6.49 11.24 13.67
CA ALA A 64 -7.05 12.03 12.57
C ALA A 64 -6.28 11.80 11.25
N TYR A 65 -6.14 10.53 10.85
CA TYR A 65 -5.27 10.11 9.76
C TYR A 65 -5.65 10.72 8.41
N GLU A 66 -6.95 10.78 8.10
CA GLU A 66 -7.44 11.40 6.86
C GLU A 66 -7.00 12.86 6.78
N LYS A 67 -7.15 13.60 7.89
CA LYS A 67 -6.71 15.00 7.97
C LYS A 67 -5.21 15.14 7.72
N VAL A 68 -4.39 14.27 8.32
CA VAL A 68 -2.94 14.28 8.08
C VAL A 68 -2.61 14.00 6.62
N MET A 69 -3.28 13.02 5.99
CA MET A 69 -3.07 12.70 4.57
C MET A 69 -3.51 13.82 3.63
N THR A 70 -4.56 14.59 3.96
CA THR A 70 -5.11 15.62 3.08
C THR A 70 -4.50 17.00 3.31
N GLU A 71 -4.39 17.44 4.56
CA GLU A 71 -3.96 18.80 4.90
C GLU A 71 -2.44 18.91 5.13
N PHE A 72 -1.78 17.78 5.39
CA PHE A 72 -0.34 17.71 5.71
C PHE A 72 0.41 16.72 4.80
N ALA A 73 -0.05 16.58 3.56
CA ALA A 73 0.47 15.64 2.55
C ALA A 73 1.96 15.82 2.24
N ASP A 74 2.51 17.02 2.47
CA ASP A 74 3.91 17.38 2.28
C ASP A 74 4.82 17.03 3.49
N THR A 75 4.24 16.51 4.58
CA THR A 75 4.98 16.14 5.79
C THR A 75 5.30 14.63 5.81
N PRO A 76 6.38 14.21 6.51
CA PRO A 76 6.67 12.78 6.71
C PRO A 76 5.51 12.00 7.36
N MET A 77 4.67 12.69 8.14
CA MET A 77 3.54 12.12 8.86
C MET A 77 2.41 11.65 7.94
N ALA A 78 2.33 12.15 6.69
CA ALA A 78 1.33 11.71 5.73
C ALA A 78 1.47 10.22 5.38
N PHE A 79 2.70 9.74 5.20
CA PHE A 79 2.97 8.33 4.94
C PHE A 79 2.61 7.47 6.16
N GLU A 80 3.00 7.90 7.36
CA GLU A 80 2.66 7.18 8.60
C GLU A 80 1.14 7.13 8.82
N ALA A 81 0.44 8.24 8.55
CA ALA A 81 -1.02 8.30 8.62
C ALA A 81 -1.68 7.32 7.64
N ARG A 82 -1.16 7.23 6.41
CA ARG A 82 -1.62 6.26 5.39
C ARG A 82 -1.51 4.82 5.90
N VAL A 83 -0.35 4.45 6.47
CA VAL A 83 -0.13 3.11 7.03
C VAL A 83 -1.08 2.84 8.21
N ARG A 84 -1.16 3.73 9.19
CA ARG A 84 -2.03 3.54 10.37
C ARG A 84 -3.51 3.53 10.02
N PHE A 85 -3.94 4.30 9.02
CA PHE A 85 -5.32 4.26 8.55
C PHE A 85 -5.63 2.93 7.85
N ALA A 86 -4.71 2.41 7.04
CA ALA A 86 -4.85 1.08 6.45
C ALA A 86 -4.95 -0.02 7.52
N GLU A 87 -4.15 0.06 8.60
CA GLU A 87 -4.24 -0.85 9.75
C GLU A 87 -5.59 -0.74 10.49
N LYS A 88 -6.12 0.48 10.64
CA LYS A 88 -7.45 0.71 11.20
C LYS A 88 -8.55 0.07 10.33
N LEU A 89 -8.52 0.28 9.03
CA LEU A 89 -9.49 -0.33 8.11
C LEU A 89 -9.39 -1.87 8.12
N LEU A 90 -8.18 -2.40 8.22
CA LEU A 90 -7.93 -3.83 8.35
C LEU A 90 -8.57 -4.40 9.63
N SER A 91 -8.43 -3.72 10.77
CA SER A 91 -9.04 -4.19 12.03
C SER A 91 -10.57 -4.08 12.03
N GLU A 92 -11.14 -3.21 11.19
CA GLU A 92 -12.57 -3.12 10.91
C GLU A 92 -13.08 -4.19 9.92
N GLY A 93 -12.19 -5.03 9.37
CA GLY A 93 -12.57 -6.07 8.39
C GLY A 93 -12.81 -5.54 6.98
N LYS A 94 -12.42 -4.30 6.68
CA LYS A 94 -12.61 -3.68 5.36
C LYS A 94 -11.49 -4.08 4.38
N PHE A 95 -11.35 -5.38 4.14
CA PHE A 95 -10.21 -5.92 3.39
C PHE A 95 -10.11 -5.35 1.97
N GLU A 96 -11.22 -5.30 1.24
CA GLU A 96 -11.24 -4.79 -0.15
C GLU A 96 -10.78 -3.33 -0.21
N GLU A 97 -11.23 -2.49 0.71
CA GLU A 97 -10.83 -1.08 0.76
C GLU A 97 -9.33 -0.92 1.05
N VAL A 98 -8.79 -1.74 1.95
CA VAL A 98 -7.35 -1.76 2.24
C VAL A 98 -6.56 -2.19 1.01
N ILE A 99 -7.01 -3.23 0.31
CA ILE A 99 -6.33 -3.78 -0.87
C ILE A 99 -6.34 -2.78 -2.03
N ASP A 100 -7.45 -2.07 -2.25
CA ASP A 100 -7.63 -1.15 -3.37
C ASP A 100 -6.88 0.18 -3.16
N LYS A 101 -6.97 0.77 -1.97
CA LYS A 101 -6.46 2.12 -1.72
C LYS A 101 -5.06 2.17 -1.11
N TYR A 102 -4.63 1.08 -0.47
CA TYR A 102 -3.42 1.02 0.34
C TYR A 102 -2.57 -0.21 -0.03
N ASP A 103 -2.58 -0.57 -1.31
CA ASP A 103 -1.98 -1.78 -1.89
C ASP A 103 -0.50 -1.97 -1.58
N ASP A 104 0.21 -0.87 -1.34
CA ASP A 104 1.63 -0.73 -0.99
C ASP A 104 1.94 -0.86 0.50
N THR A 105 0.93 -1.01 1.35
CA THR A 105 1.10 -1.09 2.81
C THR A 105 1.19 -2.53 3.33
N PRO A 106 1.84 -2.77 4.48
CA PRO A 106 1.80 -4.08 5.15
C PRO A 106 0.37 -4.54 5.46
N ALA A 107 -0.55 -3.61 5.73
CA ALA A 107 -1.95 -3.92 5.98
C ALA A 107 -2.64 -4.56 4.77
N ALA A 108 -2.30 -4.14 3.54
CA ALA A 108 -2.85 -4.74 2.33
C ALA A 108 -2.35 -6.16 2.08
N ILE A 109 -1.09 -6.48 2.41
CA ILE A 109 -0.60 -7.86 2.35
C ILE A 109 -1.46 -8.75 3.26
N LYS A 110 -1.61 -8.35 4.52
CA LYS A 110 -2.44 -9.07 5.49
C LYS A 110 -3.91 -9.12 5.09
N ALA A 111 -4.46 -8.06 4.50
CA ALA A 111 -5.83 -8.03 3.99
C ALA A 111 -6.05 -9.08 2.90
N ARG A 112 -5.11 -9.22 1.94
CA ARG A 112 -5.17 -10.26 0.90
C ARG A 112 -5.14 -11.66 1.50
N GLU A 113 -4.27 -11.90 2.47
CA GLU A 113 -4.20 -13.20 3.16
C GLU A 113 -5.51 -13.55 3.87
N LEU A 114 -6.07 -12.60 4.64
CA LEU A 114 -7.32 -12.81 5.36
C LEU A 114 -8.51 -12.97 4.41
N ALA A 115 -8.59 -12.19 3.34
CA ALA A 115 -9.64 -12.31 2.33
C ALA A 115 -9.56 -13.67 1.62
N ALA A 116 -8.36 -14.12 1.24
CA ALA A 116 -8.14 -15.42 0.63
C ALA A 116 -8.54 -16.57 1.56
N GLN A 117 -8.15 -16.49 2.84
CA GLN A 117 -8.49 -17.48 3.84
C GLN A 117 -10.01 -17.54 4.06
N ALA A 118 -10.68 -16.40 4.17
CA ALA A 118 -12.13 -16.34 4.34
C ALA A 118 -12.89 -16.96 3.15
N LEU A 119 -12.42 -16.73 1.92
CA LEU A 119 -12.97 -17.38 0.73
C LEU A 119 -12.77 -18.89 0.76
N TYR A 120 -11.57 -19.34 1.12
CA TYR A 120 -11.23 -20.75 1.21
C TYR A 120 -12.10 -21.47 2.25
N ASP A 121 -12.19 -20.92 3.46
CA ASP A 121 -12.99 -21.48 4.56
C ASP A 121 -14.49 -21.51 4.25
N ALA A 122 -14.97 -20.56 3.43
CA ALA A 122 -16.34 -20.54 2.92
C ALA A 122 -16.60 -21.52 1.76
N GLY A 123 -15.60 -22.32 1.35
CA GLY A 123 -15.70 -23.24 0.22
C GLY A 123 -15.70 -22.54 -1.15
N ARG A 124 -15.40 -21.24 -1.20
CA ARG A 124 -15.29 -20.45 -2.44
C ARG A 124 -13.89 -20.60 -3.04
N VAL A 125 -13.46 -21.86 -3.21
CA VAL A 125 -12.10 -22.25 -3.62
C VAL A 125 -11.70 -21.61 -4.95
N SER A 126 -12.61 -21.58 -5.94
CA SER A 126 -12.34 -20.94 -7.24
C SER A 126 -12.03 -19.45 -7.13
N GLU A 127 -12.68 -18.75 -6.22
CA GLU A 127 -12.46 -17.31 -6.02
C GLU A 127 -11.16 -17.06 -5.27
N ALA A 128 -10.86 -17.84 -4.22
CA ALA A 128 -9.57 -17.77 -3.53
C ALA A 128 -8.39 -18.02 -4.49
N ALA A 129 -8.51 -19.02 -5.37
CA ALA A 129 -7.51 -19.37 -6.36
C ALA A 129 -7.30 -18.27 -7.41
N ARG A 130 -8.39 -17.66 -7.88
CA ARG A 130 -8.37 -16.65 -8.95
C ARG A 130 -7.91 -15.28 -8.43
N ASP A 131 -8.48 -14.84 -7.32
CA ASP A 131 -8.35 -13.46 -6.85
C ASP A 131 -7.12 -13.27 -5.96
N TYR A 132 -6.65 -14.34 -5.31
CA TYR A 132 -5.51 -14.30 -4.38
C TYR A 132 -4.46 -15.41 -4.62
N PRO A 133 -4.01 -15.65 -5.86
CA PRO A 133 -3.20 -16.82 -6.24
C PRO A 133 -1.83 -16.93 -5.54
N GLN A 134 -1.34 -15.82 -4.96
CA GLN A 134 -0.03 -15.73 -4.30
C GLN A 134 -0.11 -15.85 -2.77
N THR A 135 -1.31 -15.93 -2.21
CA THR A 135 -1.49 -16.17 -0.77
C THR A 135 -1.39 -17.67 -0.47
N PRO A 136 -1.09 -18.08 0.78
CA PRO A 136 -1.13 -19.49 1.16
C PRO A 136 -2.48 -20.16 0.83
N ALA A 137 -3.60 -19.51 1.18
CA ALA A 137 -4.94 -20.02 0.89
C ALA A 137 -5.25 -20.11 -0.62
N GLY A 138 -4.88 -19.08 -1.39
CA GLY A 138 -5.06 -19.12 -2.85
C GLY A 138 -4.17 -20.17 -3.53
N SER A 139 -2.96 -20.40 -3.04
CA SER A 139 -2.08 -21.47 -3.53
C SER A 139 -2.67 -22.85 -3.24
N MET A 140 -3.16 -23.09 -2.02
CA MET A 140 -3.89 -24.34 -1.68
C MET A 140 -5.12 -24.53 -2.57
N ALA A 141 -5.89 -23.46 -2.79
CA ALA A 141 -7.06 -23.49 -3.64
C ALA A 141 -6.73 -23.86 -5.10
N ARG A 142 -5.63 -23.30 -5.64
CA ARG A 142 -5.13 -23.63 -6.97
C ARG A 142 -4.71 -25.10 -7.07
N GLU A 143 -4.00 -25.60 -6.07
CA GLU A 143 -3.56 -27.00 -6.01
C GLU A 143 -4.76 -27.95 -5.96
N GLU A 144 -5.79 -27.63 -5.16
CA GLU A 144 -7.02 -28.42 -5.06
C GLU A 144 -7.78 -28.48 -6.38
N LEU A 145 -8.01 -27.31 -7.01
CA LEU A 145 -8.69 -27.24 -8.31
C LEU A 145 -7.91 -27.95 -9.41
N ALA A 146 -6.58 -27.78 -9.42
CA ALA A 146 -5.71 -28.46 -10.37
C ALA A 146 -5.78 -29.98 -10.19
N ARG A 147 -5.81 -30.47 -8.95
CA ARG A 147 -5.91 -31.91 -8.65
C ARG A 147 -7.23 -32.48 -9.14
N ALA A 148 -8.35 -31.83 -8.77
CA ALA A 148 -9.67 -32.30 -9.15
C ALA A 148 -9.85 -32.36 -10.68
N GLU A 149 -9.36 -31.34 -11.39
CA GLU A 149 -9.44 -31.30 -12.85
C GLU A 149 -8.50 -32.30 -13.51
N PHE A 150 -7.27 -32.46 -13.01
CA PHE A 150 -6.35 -33.49 -13.50
C PHE A 150 -6.94 -34.90 -13.32
N ASP A 151 -7.45 -35.22 -12.12
CA ASP A 151 -8.06 -36.52 -11.84
C ASP A 151 -9.25 -36.79 -12.77
N ARG A 152 -10.09 -35.77 -13.03
CA ARG A 152 -11.18 -35.84 -14.00
C ARG A 152 -10.66 -36.19 -15.39
N ILE A 153 -9.63 -35.50 -15.88
CA ILE A 153 -9.03 -35.74 -17.20
C ILE A 153 -8.51 -37.18 -17.30
N MET A 154 -7.89 -37.69 -16.25
CA MET A 154 -7.33 -39.04 -16.24
C MET A 154 -8.38 -40.15 -16.32
N THR A 155 -9.65 -39.84 -16.04
CA THR A 155 -10.77 -40.78 -16.23
C THR A 155 -11.19 -40.98 -17.70
N PHE A 156 -10.73 -40.12 -18.63
CA PHE A 156 -11.10 -40.21 -20.03
C PHE A 156 -10.59 -41.52 -20.65
N LYS A 157 -11.50 -42.29 -21.25
CA LYS A 157 -11.19 -43.59 -21.85
C LYS A 157 -10.47 -43.46 -23.20
N SER A 158 -10.82 -42.42 -23.97
CA SER A 158 -10.19 -42.12 -25.25
C SER A 158 -8.83 -41.47 -25.03
N PRO A 159 -7.72 -42.06 -25.54
CA PRO A 159 -6.39 -41.46 -25.45
C PRO A 159 -6.32 -40.08 -26.11
N GLN A 160 -7.06 -39.87 -27.20
CA GLN A 160 -7.10 -38.61 -27.94
C GLN A 160 -7.81 -37.51 -27.13
N GLU A 161 -8.96 -37.83 -26.52
CA GLU A 161 -9.67 -36.89 -25.66
C GLU A 161 -8.85 -36.52 -24.44
N ARG A 162 -8.19 -37.53 -23.82
CA ARG A 162 -7.31 -37.31 -22.68
C ARG A 162 -6.14 -36.40 -23.04
N ARG A 163 -5.45 -36.68 -24.15
CA ARG A 163 -4.34 -35.85 -24.64
C ARG A 163 -4.79 -34.39 -24.82
N LYS A 164 -5.90 -34.17 -25.53
CA LYS A 164 -6.41 -32.81 -25.76
C LYS A 164 -6.72 -32.10 -24.44
N ALA A 165 -7.38 -32.77 -23.50
CA ALA A 165 -7.70 -32.15 -22.22
C ALA A 165 -6.46 -31.88 -21.35
N LEU A 166 -5.42 -32.72 -21.43
CA LEU A 166 -4.12 -32.44 -20.81
C LEU A 166 -3.43 -31.23 -21.45
N GLU A 167 -3.51 -31.05 -22.78
CA GLU A 167 -2.99 -29.88 -23.49
C GLU A 167 -3.70 -28.58 -23.04
N ASP A 168 -5.03 -28.61 -22.94
CA ASP A 168 -5.82 -27.49 -22.41
C ASP A 168 -5.47 -27.20 -20.93
N PHE A 169 -5.24 -28.25 -20.14
CA PHE A 169 -4.89 -28.13 -18.74
C PHE A 169 -3.50 -27.50 -18.51
N VAL A 170 -2.48 -27.89 -19.27
CA VAL A 170 -1.11 -27.34 -19.11
C VAL A 170 -0.98 -25.91 -19.60
N THR A 171 -1.86 -25.45 -20.49
CA THR A 171 -1.90 -24.07 -20.99
C THR A 171 -2.71 -23.14 -20.08
N ASN A 172 -3.46 -23.69 -19.13
CA ASN A 172 -4.23 -22.91 -18.16
C ASN A 172 -3.31 -22.25 -17.12
N SER A 173 -3.22 -20.91 -17.15
CA SER A 173 -2.39 -20.13 -16.22
C SER A 173 -2.81 -20.28 -14.77
N LEU A 174 -4.07 -20.63 -14.48
CA LEU A 174 -4.55 -20.89 -13.12
C LEU A 174 -3.79 -22.06 -12.49
N TYR A 175 -3.42 -23.09 -13.27
CA TYR A 175 -2.77 -24.29 -12.76
C TYR A 175 -1.24 -24.24 -12.87
N ALA A 176 -0.67 -23.24 -13.52
CA ALA A 176 0.77 -23.14 -13.72
C ALA A 176 1.57 -23.23 -12.40
N GLY A 177 2.52 -24.16 -12.34
CA GLY A 177 3.36 -24.37 -11.15
C GLY A 177 2.75 -25.20 -10.04
N THR A 178 1.52 -25.72 -10.22
CA THR A 178 0.93 -26.72 -9.31
C THR A 178 1.55 -28.10 -9.54
N GLY A 179 1.44 -29.00 -8.54
CA GLY A 179 1.88 -30.39 -8.68
C GLY A 179 1.20 -31.10 -9.87
N PRO A 180 -0.15 -31.07 -9.97
CA PRO A 180 -0.90 -31.63 -11.09
C PRO A 180 -0.51 -31.06 -12.46
N HIS A 181 -0.19 -29.77 -12.55
CA HIS A 181 0.32 -29.16 -13.79
C HIS A 181 1.62 -29.81 -14.28
N THR A 182 2.54 -30.06 -13.36
CA THR A 182 3.79 -30.79 -13.66
C THR A 182 3.51 -32.24 -14.04
N SER A 183 2.59 -32.92 -13.35
CA SER A 183 2.15 -34.28 -13.69
C SER A 183 1.52 -34.35 -15.08
N ALA A 184 0.71 -33.37 -15.47
CA ALA A 184 0.10 -33.30 -16.79
C ALA A 184 1.14 -33.14 -17.91
N GLN A 185 2.16 -32.30 -17.71
CA GLN A 185 3.27 -32.17 -18.65
C GLN A 185 4.03 -33.50 -18.82
N TYR A 186 4.24 -34.22 -17.72
CA TYR A 186 4.88 -35.53 -17.72
C TYR A 186 4.05 -36.58 -18.48
N GLU A 187 2.73 -36.61 -18.28
CA GLU A 187 1.85 -37.52 -19.01
C GLU A 187 1.80 -37.22 -20.51
N LEU A 188 1.79 -35.96 -20.91
CA LEU A 188 1.90 -35.58 -22.33
C LEU A 188 3.22 -36.06 -22.94
N ALA A 189 4.35 -35.83 -22.26
CA ALA A 189 5.65 -36.27 -22.74
C ALA A 189 5.74 -37.80 -22.90
N LYS A 190 5.13 -38.57 -21.98
CA LYS A 190 4.99 -40.03 -22.13
C LYS A 190 4.20 -40.40 -23.39
N MET A 191 3.09 -39.71 -23.64
CA MET A 191 2.25 -39.97 -24.82
C MET A 191 3.00 -39.67 -26.13
N ASP A 192 4.00 -38.78 -26.11
CA ASP A 192 4.86 -38.46 -27.24
C ASP A 192 6.07 -39.42 -27.39
N GLY A 193 6.17 -40.44 -26.52
CA GLY A 193 7.25 -41.41 -26.56
C GLY A 193 8.59 -40.88 -26.06
N LEU A 194 8.60 -39.74 -25.35
CA LEU A 194 9.82 -39.19 -24.77
C LEU A 194 10.24 -40.02 -23.54
N LYS A 195 11.52 -40.41 -23.51
CA LYS A 195 12.13 -41.02 -22.32
C LYS A 195 12.39 -39.92 -21.29
N LEU A 196 11.62 -39.94 -20.22
CA LEU A 196 11.75 -38.97 -19.13
C LEU A 196 12.85 -39.43 -18.17
N PRO A 197 13.66 -38.49 -17.61
CA PRO A 197 14.67 -38.84 -16.62
C PRO A 197 14.00 -39.52 -15.42
N GLY A 198 14.57 -40.63 -14.95
CA GLY A 198 14.04 -41.40 -13.82
C GLY A 198 13.89 -40.53 -12.57
N ASN A 199 12.77 -40.72 -11.86
CA ASN A 199 12.32 -39.92 -10.71
C ASN A 199 13.45 -39.56 -9.72
N PHE A 200 13.45 -38.29 -9.28
CA PHE A 200 14.03 -37.85 -8.01
C PHE A 200 12.97 -37.85 -6.92
#